data_AF-A0AAC9S7H5-F1
#
_entry.id   AF-A0AAC9S7H5-F1
#
_cell.length_a   1.000
_cell.length_b   1.000
_cell.length_c   1.000
_cell.angle_alpha   90.00
_cell.angle_beta   90.00
_cell.angle_gamma   90.00
#
_symmetry.space_group_name_H-M   'P 1'
#
loop_
_entity.id
_entity.type
_entity.pdbx_description
1 polymer ?
#
loop_
_entity_poly.entity_id
_entity_poly.type
_entity_poly.pdbx_seq_one_letter_code
_entity_poly.pdbx_strand_id
1 'polypeptide(L)'
;MTATIAITVGDPAGVGPEIALKAARHFAPQLETGVFRLRLVGSLAALDETARSLVLPLRALTTADEPLGIWPIEGSAVAIGQVSAEAGRQAYEAVAEGVRRTMAGEASAIVTAPLNKESLHLAGHRFPGHTELLAALTGARDSAMMLAHGSFRVSHVTTHIPLEDVPERATEPRMRRVLDLTIEALGHVGIAAPRVAIAALNPHAGEGGIFGTHDIRITQPIIADYRARGHDVHGPVPGDTVFVKMRGGAYDAVVAMYHDQGHIPVKLLGFQIDPQTGEWLGLSGVNITLGLPIVRTSVDHGTAFDIAGRGIARETSLIEAIDYALLLTGERPREPKF
;
A
#
# COMPACT_ATOMS: atom_id res chain seq x y z
N MET A 1 -6.87 23.21 -0.97
CA MET A 1 -5.49 23.34 -1.48
C MET A 1 -5.27 22.15 -2.38
N THR A 2 -4.65 22.32 -3.55
CA THR A 2 -4.31 21.20 -4.44
C THR A 2 -3.49 20.17 -3.68
N ALA A 3 -3.91 18.90 -3.66
CA ALA A 3 -3.16 17.87 -2.94
C ALA A 3 -1.75 17.70 -3.47
N THR A 4 -0.82 17.47 -2.54
CA THR A 4 0.57 17.13 -2.83
C THR A 4 0.81 15.69 -2.40
N ILE A 5 1.26 14.85 -3.32
CA ILE A 5 1.60 13.46 -3.06
C ILE A 5 3.12 13.33 -3.00
N ALA A 6 3.64 12.79 -1.90
CA ALA A 6 5.06 12.55 -1.70
C ALA A 6 5.41 11.10 -2.06
N ILE A 7 6.23 10.88 -3.08
CA ILE A 7 6.71 9.54 -3.44
C ILE A 7 8.10 9.35 -2.85
N THR A 8 8.24 8.47 -1.86
CA THR A 8 9.57 8.05 -1.42
C THR A 8 10.12 7.05 -2.41
N VAL A 9 11.26 7.36 -3.03
CA VAL A 9 11.77 6.57 -4.17
C VAL A 9 12.35 5.22 -3.76
N GLY A 10 12.38 4.90 -2.46
CA GLY A 10 12.75 3.60 -1.94
C GLY A 10 14.26 3.39 -1.95
N ASP A 11 14.68 2.13 -2.14
CA ASP A 11 16.10 1.79 -2.25
C ASP A 11 16.66 2.29 -3.60
N PRO A 12 17.67 3.18 -3.60
CA PRO A 12 18.23 3.75 -4.82
C PRO A 12 18.97 2.73 -5.69
N ALA A 13 19.36 1.58 -5.15
CA ALA A 13 19.93 0.47 -5.92
C ALA A 13 18.87 -0.45 -6.54
N GLY A 14 17.59 -0.26 -6.21
CA GLY A 14 16.46 -1.02 -6.76
C GLY A 14 15.75 -0.32 -7.92
N VAL A 15 14.58 -0.84 -8.26
CA VAL A 15 13.73 -0.28 -9.32
C VAL A 15 12.97 1.00 -8.91
N GLY A 16 13.01 1.37 -7.64
CA GLY A 16 12.23 2.47 -7.07
C GLY A 16 12.39 3.82 -7.81
N PRO A 17 13.62 4.31 -8.06
CA PRO A 17 13.85 5.51 -8.86
C PRO A 17 13.25 5.41 -10.28
N GLU A 18 13.40 4.26 -10.95
CA GLU A 18 12.89 4.03 -12.30
C GLU A 18 11.37 4.12 -12.36
N ILE A 19 10.67 3.41 -11.48
CA ILE A 19 9.20 3.42 -11.47
C ILE A 19 8.64 4.78 -11.04
N ALA A 20 9.31 5.50 -10.15
CA ALA A 20 8.90 6.83 -9.71
C ALA A 20 8.96 7.86 -10.84
N LEU A 21 10.03 7.84 -11.65
CA LEU A 21 10.17 8.70 -12.82
C LEU A 21 9.16 8.34 -13.91
N LYS A 22 8.97 7.05 -14.18
CA LYS A 22 7.97 6.57 -15.15
C LYS A 22 6.54 6.97 -14.73
N ALA A 23 6.20 6.85 -13.44
CA ALA A 23 4.93 7.33 -12.90
C ALA A 23 4.79 8.85 -13.02
N ALA A 24 5.84 9.63 -12.70
CA ALA A 24 5.82 11.09 -12.88
C ALA A 24 5.55 11.49 -14.35
N ARG A 25 6.12 10.75 -15.31
CA ARG A 25 5.83 10.95 -16.74
C ARG A 25 4.39 10.61 -17.09
N HIS A 26 3.86 9.50 -16.56
CA HIS A 26 2.47 9.10 -16.76
C HIS A 26 1.48 10.19 -16.33
N PHE A 27 1.73 10.81 -15.17
CA PHE A 27 0.88 11.86 -14.61
C PHE A 27 1.18 13.27 -15.13
N ALA A 28 2.14 13.46 -16.04
CA ALA A 28 2.53 14.79 -16.52
C ALA A 28 1.34 15.67 -16.96
N PRO A 29 0.34 15.18 -17.72
CA PRO A 29 -0.83 15.99 -18.08
C PRO A 29 -1.66 16.45 -16.86
N GLN A 30 -1.84 15.59 -15.85
CA GLN A 30 -2.58 15.90 -14.62
C GLN A 30 -1.81 16.90 -13.74
N LEU A 31 -0.48 16.80 -13.70
CA LEU A 31 0.40 17.74 -13.00
C LEU A 31 0.38 19.12 -13.69
N GLU A 32 0.44 19.17 -15.03
CA GLU A 32 0.40 20.42 -15.81
C GLU A 32 -0.93 21.17 -15.66
N THR A 33 -2.04 20.43 -15.55
CA THR A 33 -3.37 21.00 -15.32
C THR A 33 -3.65 21.35 -13.85
N GLY A 34 -2.72 21.03 -12.94
CA GLY A 34 -2.83 21.37 -11.52
C GLY A 34 -3.86 20.54 -10.75
N VAL A 35 -4.22 19.34 -11.23
CA VAL A 35 -5.13 18.42 -10.51
C VAL A 35 -4.55 18.04 -9.15
N PHE A 36 -3.25 17.75 -9.13
CA PHE A 36 -2.48 17.49 -7.92
C PHE A 36 -1.01 17.85 -8.17
N ARG A 37 -0.19 17.78 -7.13
CA ARG A 37 1.27 17.99 -7.19
C ARG A 37 1.99 16.71 -6.80
N LEU A 38 3.17 16.50 -7.36
CA LEU A 38 4.01 15.37 -7.06
C LEU A 38 5.37 15.83 -6.53
N ARG A 39 5.82 15.17 -5.47
CA ARG A 39 7.13 15.40 -4.86
C ARG A 39 7.87 14.07 -4.75
N LEU A 40 8.93 13.90 -5.53
CA LEU A 40 9.82 12.75 -5.36
C LEU A 40 10.72 13.01 -4.15
N VAL A 41 10.81 12.07 -3.23
CA VAL A 41 11.64 12.15 -2.03
C VAL A 41 12.78 11.16 -2.18
N GLY A 42 13.99 11.66 -2.41
CA GLY A 42 15.14 10.84 -2.78
C GLY A 42 16.39 11.65 -3.12
N SER A 43 17.50 10.96 -3.40
CA SER A 43 18.72 11.61 -3.87
C SER A 43 18.50 12.17 -5.27
N LEU A 44 18.73 13.48 -5.43
CA LEU A 44 18.65 14.14 -6.74
C LEU A 44 19.63 13.52 -7.73
N ALA A 45 20.85 13.19 -7.28
CA ALA A 45 21.87 12.58 -8.13
C ALA A 45 21.41 11.22 -8.67
N ALA A 46 20.83 10.37 -7.82
CA ALA A 46 20.33 9.06 -8.23
C ALA A 46 19.16 9.18 -9.21
N LEU A 47 18.25 10.14 -8.99
CA LEU A 47 17.11 10.38 -9.89
C LEU A 47 17.56 10.96 -11.24
N ASP A 48 18.51 11.89 -11.26
CA ASP A 48 19.04 12.47 -12.49
C ASP A 48 19.85 11.46 -13.31
N GLU A 49 20.60 10.56 -12.66
CA GLU A 49 21.27 9.44 -13.32
C GLU A 49 20.25 8.48 -13.94
N THR A 50 19.21 8.12 -13.18
CA THR A 50 18.15 7.23 -13.66
C THR A 50 17.35 7.87 -14.81
N ALA A 51 17.01 9.16 -14.72
CA ALA A 51 16.29 9.85 -15.78
C ALA A 51 17.09 9.88 -17.10
N ARG A 52 18.42 10.08 -17.01
CA ARG A 52 19.33 10.03 -18.15
C ARG A 52 19.43 8.62 -18.76
N SER A 53 19.53 7.58 -17.94
CA SER A 53 19.64 6.20 -18.43
C SER A 53 18.36 5.73 -19.14
N LEU A 54 17.20 6.17 -18.67
CA LEU A 54 15.89 5.83 -19.24
C LEU A 54 15.52 6.67 -20.47
N VAL A 55 16.26 7.74 -20.77
CA VAL A 55 15.97 8.69 -21.86
C VAL A 55 14.52 9.20 -21.81
N LEU A 56 14.02 9.46 -20.59
CA LEU A 56 12.63 9.87 -20.42
C LEU A 56 12.47 11.36 -20.78
N PRO A 57 11.45 11.72 -21.59
CA PRO A 57 11.10 13.12 -21.84
C PRO A 57 10.38 13.68 -20.60
N LEU A 58 11.15 14.02 -19.58
CA LEU A 58 10.68 14.64 -18.34
C LEU A 58 11.29 16.04 -18.21
N ARG A 59 10.53 16.97 -17.63
CA ARG A 59 11.13 18.22 -17.15
C ARG A 59 12.18 17.89 -16.10
N ALA A 60 13.24 18.70 -16.06
CA ALA A 60 14.27 18.56 -15.05
C ALA A 60 13.65 18.64 -13.65
N LEU A 61 14.01 17.70 -12.78
CA LEU A 61 13.57 17.73 -11.40
C LEU A 61 14.20 18.94 -10.71
N THR A 62 13.38 19.68 -9.98
CA THR A 62 13.79 20.91 -9.29
C THR A 62 13.23 20.95 -7.88
N THR A 63 13.95 21.63 -6.99
CA THR A 63 13.49 21.95 -5.64
C THR A 63 12.56 23.16 -5.61
N ALA A 64 12.40 23.84 -6.74
CA ALA A 64 11.44 24.92 -6.91
C ALA A 64 10.00 24.43 -6.77
N ASP A 65 9.08 25.35 -6.49
CA ASP A 65 7.68 25.03 -6.28
C ASP A 65 6.93 24.80 -7.61
N GLU A 66 7.26 23.72 -8.32
CA GLU A 66 6.63 23.30 -9.58
C GLU A 66 5.57 22.20 -9.34
N PRO A 67 4.71 21.85 -10.31
CA PRO A 67 3.77 20.74 -10.15
C PRO A 67 4.46 19.39 -9.91
N LEU A 68 5.54 19.10 -10.63
CA LEU A 68 6.49 18.02 -10.35
C LEU A 68 7.74 18.62 -9.71
N GLY A 69 8.17 18.10 -8.57
CA GLY A 69 9.39 18.56 -7.91
C GLY A 69 10.05 17.45 -7.10
N ILE A 70 11.17 17.80 -6.48
CA ILE A 70 11.91 16.91 -5.59
C ILE A 70 12.03 17.51 -4.19
N TRP A 71 11.90 16.65 -3.18
CA TRP A 71 12.37 16.89 -1.82
C TRP A 71 13.66 16.09 -1.63
N PRO A 72 14.81 16.75 -1.80
CA PRO A 72 16.08 16.05 -1.87
C PRO A 72 16.49 15.56 -0.48
N ILE A 73 17.07 14.37 -0.45
CA ILE A 73 17.91 13.91 0.66
C ILE A 73 19.37 13.86 0.21
N GLU A 74 20.30 13.86 1.15
CA GLU A 74 21.71 13.70 0.84
C GLU A 74 22.01 12.24 0.47
N GLY A 75 22.72 12.03 -0.64
CA GLY A 75 23.06 10.68 -1.08
C GLY A 75 24.18 10.64 -2.10
N SER A 76 25.08 9.66 -1.96
CA SER A 76 26.09 9.35 -2.98
C SER A 76 25.58 8.31 -3.98
N ALA A 77 26.34 8.11 -5.06
CA ALA A 77 26.09 7.00 -5.98
C ALA A 77 26.15 5.65 -5.25
N VAL A 78 25.28 4.73 -5.65
CA VAL A 78 25.21 3.36 -5.13
C VAL A 78 25.36 2.36 -6.27
N ALA A 79 25.90 1.17 -5.97
CA ALA A 79 25.95 0.10 -6.95
C ALA A 79 24.54 -0.47 -7.18
N ILE A 80 24.03 -0.35 -8.41
CA ILE A 80 22.70 -0.85 -8.78
C ILE A 80 22.62 -2.37 -8.60
N GLY A 81 21.50 -2.83 -8.04
CA GLY A 81 21.21 -4.23 -7.78
C GLY A 81 21.99 -4.84 -6.61
N GLN A 82 22.70 -4.03 -5.81
CA GLN A 82 23.53 -4.51 -4.70
C GLN A 82 23.07 -3.94 -3.37
N VAL A 83 23.05 -4.81 -2.36
CA VAL A 83 22.83 -4.41 -0.96
C VAL A 83 23.98 -3.52 -0.49
N SER A 84 23.66 -2.38 0.13
CA SER A 84 24.66 -1.51 0.76
C SER A 84 24.07 -0.68 1.90
N ALA A 85 24.91 -0.31 2.87
CA ALA A 85 24.51 0.58 3.96
C ALA A 85 24.08 1.97 3.46
N GLU A 86 24.74 2.49 2.43
CA GLU A 86 24.39 3.79 1.85
C GLU A 86 23.01 3.77 1.17
N ALA A 87 22.68 2.70 0.43
CA ALA A 87 21.35 2.54 -0.14
C ALA A 87 20.26 2.44 0.95
N GLY A 88 20.55 1.72 2.04
CA GLY A 88 19.66 1.62 3.20
C GLY A 88 19.43 2.95 3.91
N ARG A 89 20.49 3.75 4.08
CA ARG A 89 20.44 5.09 4.67
C ARG A 89 19.55 6.01 3.83
N GLN A 90 19.79 6.06 2.51
CA GLN A 90 18.99 6.87 1.60
C GLN A 90 17.51 6.43 1.59
N ALA A 91 17.23 5.12 1.58
CA ALA A 91 15.86 4.62 1.65
C ALA A 91 15.16 5.04 2.96
N TYR A 92 15.85 4.94 4.10
CA TYR A 92 15.33 5.39 5.39
C TYR A 92 15.05 6.89 5.41
N GLU A 93 16.02 7.72 4.99
CA GLU A 93 15.90 9.17 4.99
C GLU A 93 14.77 9.65 4.07
N ALA A 94 14.59 9.02 2.91
CA ALA A 94 13.47 9.33 2.02
C ALA A 94 12.12 9.07 2.72
N VAL A 95 11.99 7.94 3.43
CA VAL A 95 10.77 7.63 4.22
C VAL A 95 10.60 8.60 5.38
N ALA A 96 11.66 8.88 6.14
CA ALA A 96 11.63 9.81 7.26
C ALA A 96 11.21 11.22 6.82
N GLU A 97 11.77 11.73 5.73
CA GLU A 97 11.45 13.05 5.20
C GLU A 97 10.02 13.10 4.63
N GLY A 98 9.59 12.07 3.91
CA GLY A 98 8.21 11.95 3.42
C GLY A 98 7.20 11.95 4.58
N VAL A 99 7.47 11.20 5.64
CA VAL A 99 6.64 11.18 6.85
C VAL A 99 6.64 12.56 7.52
N ARG A 100 7.82 13.16 7.73
CA ARG A 100 7.95 14.47 8.39
C ARG A 100 7.11 15.53 7.68
N ARG A 101 7.19 15.63 6.35
CA ARG A 101 6.44 16.61 5.56
C ARG A 101 4.95 16.33 5.52
N THR A 102 4.55 15.06 5.46
CA THR A 102 3.12 14.69 5.50
C THR A 102 2.52 15.01 6.87
N MET A 103 3.24 14.71 7.96
CA MET A 103 2.84 15.07 9.34
C MET A 103 2.77 16.60 9.55
N ALA A 104 3.59 17.36 8.83
CA ALA A 104 3.58 18.83 8.84
C ALA A 104 2.48 19.44 7.96
N GLY A 105 1.72 18.64 7.22
CA GLY A 105 0.69 19.10 6.27
C GLY A 105 1.23 19.65 4.95
N GLU A 106 2.52 19.45 4.65
CA GLU A 106 3.15 19.84 3.38
C GLU A 106 2.81 18.86 2.24
N ALA A 107 2.47 17.61 2.58
CA ALA A 107 1.89 16.61 1.68
C ALA A 107 0.57 16.07 2.25
N SER A 108 -0.35 15.71 1.36
CA SER A 108 -1.62 15.07 1.71
C SER A 108 -1.48 13.57 1.93
N ALA A 109 -0.50 12.94 1.27
CA ALA A 109 -0.22 11.52 1.40
C ALA A 109 1.24 11.19 1.06
N ILE A 110 1.70 10.05 1.58
CA ILE A 110 2.97 9.44 1.22
C ILE A 110 2.73 8.14 0.43
N VAL A 111 3.43 7.98 -0.68
CA VAL A 111 3.42 6.78 -1.52
C VAL A 111 4.83 6.20 -1.49
N THR A 112 4.98 4.95 -1.07
CA THR A 112 6.31 4.36 -0.91
C THR A 112 6.64 3.38 -2.04
N ALA A 113 7.76 3.62 -2.73
CA ALA A 113 8.41 2.62 -3.56
C ALA A 113 9.14 1.56 -2.68
N PRO A 114 9.58 0.43 -3.26
CA PRO A 114 10.18 -0.65 -2.48
C PRO A 114 11.51 -0.27 -1.84
N LEU A 115 11.78 -0.81 -0.65
CA LEU A 115 13.10 -0.75 -0.01
C LEU A 115 13.62 -2.15 0.32
N ASN A 116 14.94 -2.30 0.41
CA ASN A 116 15.58 -3.56 0.80
C ASN A 116 15.83 -3.58 2.32
N LYS A 117 15.34 -4.64 2.99
CA LYS A 117 15.46 -4.80 4.45
C LYS A 117 16.90 -4.99 4.90
N GLU A 118 17.70 -5.71 4.13
CA GLU A 118 19.11 -5.98 4.43
C GLU A 118 19.93 -4.69 4.32
N SER A 119 19.75 -3.91 3.25
CA SER A 119 20.34 -2.57 3.12
C SER A 119 19.98 -1.69 4.31
N LEU A 120 18.69 -1.65 4.69
CA LEU A 120 18.18 -0.88 5.83
C LEU A 120 18.85 -1.29 7.15
N HIS A 121 19.04 -2.59 7.38
CA HIS A 121 19.72 -3.10 8.58
C HIS A 121 21.21 -2.78 8.58
N LEU A 122 21.89 -2.87 7.44
CA LEU A 122 23.31 -2.49 7.31
C LEU A 122 23.52 -0.99 7.58
N ALA A 123 22.54 -0.16 7.28
CA ALA A 123 22.53 1.26 7.61
C ALA A 123 22.28 1.54 9.11
N GLY A 124 22.03 0.51 9.92
CA GLY A 124 21.74 0.63 11.36
C GLY A 124 20.25 0.75 11.70
N HIS A 125 19.35 0.74 10.71
CA HIS A 125 17.91 0.87 10.91
C HIS A 125 17.24 -0.51 10.96
N ARG A 126 17.10 -1.08 12.16
CA ARG A 126 16.59 -2.45 12.36
C ARG A 126 15.06 -2.52 12.37
N PHE A 127 14.43 -2.24 11.23
CA PHE A 127 12.99 -2.40 11.05
C PHE A 127 12.66 -3.65 10.22
N PRO A 128 11.60 -4.40 10.57
CA PRO A 128 11.18 -5.57 9.80
C PRO A 128 10.52 -5.21 8.46
N GLY A 129 10.08 -3.96 8.28
CA GLY A 129 9.47 -3.48 7.05
C GLY A 129 8.99 -2.04 7.13
N HIS A 130 8.30 -1.60 6.07
CA HIS A 130 7.72 -0.26 5.96
C HIS A 130 6.71 0.03 7.07
N THR A 131 5.83 -0.91 7.40
CA THR A 131 4.74 -0.70 8.36
C THR A 131 5.29 -0.31 9.73
N GLU A 132 6.30 -1.02 10.22
CA GLU A 132 6.91 -0.77 11.53
C GLU A 132 7.78 0.48 11.52
N LEU A 133 8.48 0.74 10.42
CA LEU A 133 9.21 1.99 10.22
C LEU A 133 8.26 3.20 10.26
N LEU A 134 7.16 3.16 9.53
CA LEU A 134 6.15 4.23 9.49
C LEU A 134 5.49 4.42 10.86
N ALA A 135 5.17 3.34 11.56
CA ALA A 135 4.62 3.42 12.91
C ALA A 135 5.59 4.12 13.88
N ALA A 136 6.88 3.78 13.83
CA ALA A 136 7.91 4.42 14.64
C ALA A 136 8.07 5.92 14.31
N LEU A 137 8.07 6.28 13.03
CA LEU A 137 8.21 7.68 12.60
C LEU A 137 6.97 8.55 12.88
N THR A 138 5.78 7.94 12.88
CA THR A 138 4.50 8.66 13.11
C THR A 138 4.03 8.62 14.56
N GLY A 139 4.63 7.78 15.40
CA GLY A 139 4.16 7.51 16.76
C GLY A 139 2.86 6.69 16.81
N ALA A 140 2.44 6.09 15.69
CA ALA A 140 1.24 5.26 15.64
C ALA A 140 1.45 3.98 16.46
N ARG A 141 0.45 3.65 17.28
CA ARG A 141 0.51 2.47 18.17
C ARG A 141 -0.10 1.21 17.56
N ASP A 142 -0.97 1.37 16.57
CA ASP A 142 -1.62 0.27 15.90
C ASP A 142 -1.94 0.64 14.45
N SER A 143 -1.88 -0.35 13.56
CA SER A 143 -2.20 -0.23 12.15
C SER A 143 -2.83 -1.51 11.60
N ALA A 144 -3.52 -1.38 10.47
CA ALA A 144 -4.05 -2.52 9.72
C ALA A 144 -3.60 -2.43 8.26
N MET A 145 -3.24 -3.57 7.68
CA MET A 145 -2.95 -3.67 6.25
C MET A 145 -4.25 -3.86 5.49
N MET A 146 -4.47 -3.01 4.48
CA MET A 146 -5.47 -3.23 3.44
C MET A 146 -4.77 -3.39 2.10
N LEU A 147 -5.10 -4.47 1.39
CA LEU A 147 -4.76 -4.60 -0.02
C LEU A 147 -5.91 -4.10 -0.88
N ALA A 148 -5.59 -3.43 -1.99
CA ALA A 148 -6.59 -3.00 -2.94
C ALA A 148 -6.18 -3.29 -4.39
N HIS A 149 -7.15 -3.69 -5.20
CA HIS A 149 -7.05 -3.76 -6.66
C HIS A 149 -8.37 -3.22 -7.24
N GLY A 150 -8.34 -2.00 -7.76
CA GLY A 150 -9.56 -1.28 -8.11
C GLY A 150 -10.52 -1.12 -6.93
N SER A 151 -11.77 -1.54 -7.12
CA SER A 151 -12.78 -1.55 -6.05
C SER A 151 -12.65 -2.74 -5.10
N PHE A 152 -11.73 -3.68 -5.35
CA PHE A 152 -11.54 -4.88 -4.54
C PHE A 152 -10.60 -4.57 -3.36
N ARG A 153 -11.16 -4.35 -2.16
CA ARG A 153 -10.45 -3.94 -0.93
C ARG A 153 -10.50 -5.01 0.16
N VAL A 154 -9.34 -5.46 0.65
CA VAL A 154 -9.24 -6.50 1.67
C VAL A 154 -8.33 -6.09 2.81
N SER A 155 -8.91 -5.86 3.99
CA SER A 155 -8.20 -5.60 5.24
C SER A 155 -7.82 -6.90 5.95
N HIS A 156 -6.73 -6.89 6.71
CA HIS A 156 -6.20 -8.08 7.37
C HIS A 156 -6.19 -7.92 8.90
N VAL A 157 -6.83 -8.85 9.60
CA VAL A 157 -6.79 -8.93 11.07
C VAL A 157 -5.38 -9.26 11.53
N THR A 158 -4.77 -10.28 10.92
CA THR A 158 -3.38 -10.69 11.14
C THR A 158 -2.61 -10.69 9.81
N THR A 159 -1.30 -10.42 9.86
CA THR A 159 -0.43 -10.37 8.68
C THR A 159 0.69 -11.41 8.78
N HIS A 160 1.94 -11.01 8.96
CA HIS A 160 3.12 -11.89 8.91
C HIS A 160 3.34 -12.62 10.25
N ILE A 161 2.50 -13.60 10.56
CA ILE A 161 2.62 -14.48 11.74
C ILE A 161 2.49 -15.96 11.34
N PRO A 162 2.99 -16.90 12.14
CA PRO A 162 2.69 -18.33 11.97
C PRO A 162 1.17 -18.58 11.96
N LEU A 163 0.71 -19.54 11.16
CA LEU A 163 -0.72 -19.81 11.00
C LEU A 163 -1.35 -20.31 12.30
N GLU A 164 -0.59 -21.07 13.09
CA GLU A 164 -1.00 -21.56 14.41
C GLU A 164 -1.30 -20.45 15.43
N ASP A 165 -0.70 -19.27 15.25
CA ASP A 165 -0.90 -18.12 16.15
C ASP A 165 -2.16 -17.30 15.78
N VAL A 166 -2.70 -17.47 14.57
CA VAL A 166 -3.83 -16.66 14.06
C VAL A 166 -5.04 -16.68 15.00
N PRO A 167 -5.53 -17.85 15.49
CA PRO A 167 -6.71 -17.87 16.35
C PRO A 167 -6.54 -17.12 17.68
N GLU A 168 -5.32 -17.09 18.23
CA GLU A 168 -5.00 -16.35 19.46
C GLU A 168 -4.93 -14.84 19.18
N ARG A 169 -4.38 -14.45 18.02
CA ARG A 169 -4.17 -13.04 17.65
C ARG A 169 -5.43 -12.36 17.12
N ALA A 170 -6.38 -13.11 16.56
CA ALA A 170 -7.69 -12.63 16.11
C ALA A 170 -8.64 -12.31 17.29
N THR A 171 -8.19 -11.48 18.22
CA THR A 171 -8.96 -11.10 19.41
C THR A 171 -10.07 -10.11 19.06
N GLU A 172 -11.08 -10.01 19.92
CA GLU A 172 -12.17 -9.03 19.76
C GLU A 172 -11.65 -7.58 19.60
N PRO A 173 -10.75 -7.05 20.46
CA PRO A 173 -10.22 -5.70 20.28
C PRO A 173 -9.54 -5.49 18.92
N ARG A 174 -8.77 -6.49 18.46
CA ARG A 174 -8.07 -6.41 17.17
C ARG A 174 -9.06 -6.38 16.01
N MET A 175 -10.05 -7.26 16.02
CA MET A 175 -11.06 -7.34 14.96
C MET A 175 -11.90 -6.07 14.87
N ARG A 176 -12.35 -5.52 16.01
CA ARG A 176 -13.07 -4.24 16.07
C ARG A 176 -12.23 -3.11 15.48
N ARG A 177 -10.96 -3.02 15.89
CA ARG A 177 -10.05 -1.99 15.40
C ARG A 177 -9.85 -2.06 13.89
N VAL A 178 -9.65 -3.25 13.33
CA VAL A 178 -9.49 -3.43 11.88
C VAL A 178 -10.77 -3.09 11.13
N LEU A 179 -11.93 -3.44 11.67
CA LEU A 179 -13.23 -3.10 11.09
C LEU A 179 -13.48 -1.59 11.10
N ASP A 180 -13.20 -0.90 12.20
CA ASP A 180 -13.30 0.57 12.29
C ASP A 180 -12.43 1.24 11.25
N LEU A 181 -11.15 0.83 11.17
CA LEU A 181 -10.20 1.35 10.17
C LEU A 181 -10.67 1.10 8.74
N THR A 182 -11.28 -0.06 8.50
CA THR A 182 -11.81 -0.40 7.17
C THR A 182 -12.98 0.50 6.80
N ILE A 183 -13.93 0.72 7.72
CA ILE A 183 -15.08 1.60 7.50
C ILE A 183 -14.62 3.05 7.29
N GLU A 184 -13.68 3.54 8.10
CA GLU A 184 -13.09 4.87 7.96
C GLU A 184 -12.44 5.06 6.59
N ALA A 185 -11.61 4.11 6.16
CA ALA A 185 -10.97 4.14 4.85
C ALA A 185 -11.99 4.15 3.70
N LEU A 186 -13.09 3.40 3.83
CA LEU A 186 -14.17 3.39 2.85
C LEU A 186 -14.88 4.76 2.77
N GLY A 187 -15.05 5.43 3.90
CA GLY A 187 -15.54 6.81 3.94
C GLY A 187 -14.63 7.77 3.18
N HIS A 188 -13.31 7.67 3.38
CA HIS A 188 -12.32 8.49 2.67
C HIS A 188 -12.34 8.28 1.15
N VAL A 189 -12.55 7.05 0.67
CA VAL A 189 -12.71 6.77 -0.77
C VAL A 189 -14.10 7.14 -1.32
N GLY A 190 -14.95 7.80 -0.53
CA GLY A 190 -16.24 8.33 -0.95
C GLY A 190 -17.44 7.39 -0.81
N ILE A 191 -17.30 6.28 -0.05
CA ILE A 191 -18.39 5.33 0.18
C ILE A 191 -19.03 5.65 1.55
N ALA A 192 -20.09 6.46 1.52
CA ALA A 192 -20.74 6.98 2.73
C ALA A 192 -21.44 5.89 3.56
N ALA A 193 -21.95 4.83 2.92
CA ALA A 193 -22.63 3.71 3.58
C ALA A 193 -21.96 2.39 3.15
N PRO A 194 -20.78 2.06 3.71
CA PRO A 194 -20.00 0.92 3.25
C PRO A 194 -20.60 -0.42 3.67
N ARG A 195 -20.64 -1.37 2.74
CA ARG A 195 -20.99 -2.77 2.96
C ARG A 195 -19.71 -3.55 3.22
N VAL A 196 -19.49 -3.99 4.45
CA VAL A 196 -18.27 -4.70 4.84
C VAL A 196 -18.61 -6.13 5.22
N ALA A 197 -17.94 -7.11 4.63
CA ALA A 197 -18.03 -8.49 5.07
C ALA A 197 -16.81 -8.88 5.92
N ILE A 198 -17.04 -9.68 6.95
CA ILE A 198 -15.96 -10.31 7.71
C ILE A 198 -15.88 -11.78 7.26
N ALA A 199 -14.71 -12.19 6.79
CA ALA A 199 -14.45 -13.57 6.44
C ALA A 199 -14.47 -14.45 7.69
N ALA A 200 -14.89 -15.70 7.58
CA ALA A 200 -14.78 -16.66 8.67
C ALA A 200 -13.30 -17.01 8.93
N LEU A 201 -12.95 -17.24 10.19
CA LEU A 201 -11.64 -17.82 10.52
C LEU A 201 -11.60 -19.30 10.12
N ASN A 202 -12.63 -20.06 10.50
CA ASN A 202 -12.71 -21.48 10.23
C ASN A 202 -13.41 -21.75 8.88
N PRO A 203 -13.12 -22.89 8.23
CA PRO A 203 -13.91 -23.32 7.08
C PRO A 203 -15.40 -23.38 7.45
N HIS A 204 -16.25 -22.99 6.50
CA HIS A 204 -17.71 -22.98 6.66
C HIS A 204 -18.19 -22.19 7.89
N ALA A 205 -17.45 -21.16 8.31
CA ALA A 205 -17.77 -20.37 9.51
C ALA A 205 -17.92 -21.22 10.79
N GLY A 206 -17.13 -22.30 10.88
CA GLY A 206 -17.10 -23.20 12.02
C GLY A 206 -18.16 -24.30 11.99
N GLU A 207 -19.08 -24.31 11.02
CA GLU A 207 -20.14 -25.34 10.85
C GLU A 207 -20.85 -25.67 12.17
N GLY A 208 -21.50 -24.67 12.78
CA GLY A 208 -22.19 -24.83 14.07
C GLY A 208 -21.26 -25.15 15.26
N GLY A 209 -19.95 -24.97 15.10
CA GLY A 209 -18.93 -25.26 16.10
C GLY A 209 -18.13 -26.53 15.84
N ILE A 210 -18.51 -27.33 14.84
CA ILE A 210 -17.81 -28.58 14.48
C ILE A 210 -16.38 -28.33 14.02
N PHE A 211 -16.14 -27.25 13.26
CA PHE A 211 -14.82 -26.87 12.76
C PHE A 211 -14.13 -25.78 13.59
N GLY A 212 -14.62 -25.54 14.80
CA GLY A 212 -14.09 -24.51 15.69
C GLY A 212 -15.13 -23.49 16.10
N THR A 213 -14.88 -22.81 17.23
CA THR A 213 -15.87 -21.92 17.87
C THR A 213 -15.50 -20.44 17.81
N HIS A 214 -14.36 -20.08 17.21
CA HIS A 214 -13.89 -18.69 17.15
C HIS A 214 -14.90 -17.77 16.46
N ASP A 215 -15.45 -18.22 15.32
CA ASP A 215 -16.46 -17.48 14.56
C ASP A 215 -17.73 -17.20 15.37
N ILE A 216 -18.15 -18.16 16.18
CA ILE A 216 -19.33 -18.05 17.06
C ILE A 216 -19.03 -17.15 18.27
N ARG A 217 -17.89 -17.35 18.91
CA ARG A 217 -17.56 -16.72 20.19
C ARG A 217 -17.05 -15.30 20.07
N ILE A 218 -16.41 -14.95 18.95
CA ILE A 218 -15.74 -13.66 18.76
C ILE A 218 -16.34 -12.92 17.56
N THR A 219 -16.35 -13.53 16.38
CA THR A 219 -16.75 -12.82 15.15
C THR A 219 -18.22 -12.44 15.12
N GLN A 220 -19.13 -13.37 15.44
CA GLN A 220 -20.59 -13.13 15.43
C GLN A 220 -21.03 -12.01 16.39
N PRO A 221 -20.58 -11.95 17.66
CA PRO A 221 -20.90 -10.85 18.57
C PRO A 221 -20.47 -9.47 18.04
N ILE A 222 -19.29 -9.38 17.42
CA ILE A 222 -18.79 -8.13 16.83
C ILE A 222 -19.73 -7.68 15.71
N ILE A 223 -20.10 -8.58 14.80
CA ILE A 223 -20.99 -8.26 13.69
C ILE A 223 -22.37 -7.79 14.19
N ALA A 224 -22.93 -8.49 15.19
CA ALA A 224 -24.21 -8.10 15.78
C ALA A 224 -24.14 -6.70 16.40
N ASP A 225 -23.07 -6.38 17.11
CA ASP A 225 -22.85 -5.06 17.71
C ASP A 225 -22.72 -3.94 16.67
N TYR A 226 -21.94 -4.12 15.59
CA TYR A 226 -21.82 -3.11 14.53
C TYR A 226 -23.13 -2.89 13.79
N ARG A 227 -23.91 -3.96 13.55
CA ARG A 227 -25.25 -3.85 12.94
C ARG A 227 -26.24 -3.12 13.83
N ALA A 228 -26.19 -3.37 15.14
CA ALA A 228 -27.02 -2.61 16.11
C ALA A 228 -26.67 -1.12 16.12
N ARG A 229 -25.42 -0.75 15.79
CA ARG A 229 -24.96 0.63 15.60
C ARG A 229 -25.25 1.21 14.20
N GLY A 230 -25.93 0.47 13.33
CA GLY A 230 -26.34 0.92 12.00
C GLY A 230 -25.31 0.72 10.88
N HIS A 231 -24.20 0.01 11.12
CA HIS A 231 -23.26 -0.34 10.07
C HIS A 231 -23.75 -1.55 9.25
N ASP A 232 -23.54 -1.54 7.94
CA ASP A 232 -23.88 -2.67 7.07
C ASP A 232 -22.75 -3.71 7.05
N VAL A 233 -22.66 -4.46 8.15
CA VAL A 233 -21.63 -5.49 8.35
C VAL A 233 -22.24 -6.88 8.18
N HIS A 234 -21.59 -7.73 7.38
CA HIS A 234 -22.02 -9.10 7.07
C HIS A 234 -21.01 -10.14 7.57
N GLY A 235 -21.51 -11.35 7.85
CA GLY A 235 -20.69 -12.53 8.14
C GLY A 235 -20.93 -13.14 9.53
N PRO A 236 -20.00 -13.97 10.03
CA PRO A 236 -18.81 -14.44 9.32
C PRO A 236 -19.21 -15.20 8.04
N VAL A 237 -18.58 -14.89 6.91
CA VAL A 237 -18.84 -15.55 5.62
C VAL A 237 -17.69 -16.52 5.31
N PRO A 238 -17.94 -17.78 4.93
CA PRO A 238 -16.88 -18.71 4.54
C PRO A 238 -15.91 -18.09 3.52
N GLY A 239 -14.60 -18.29 3.73
CA GLY A 239 -13.55 -17.64 2.94
C GLY A 239 -13.61 -17.94 1.44
N ASP A 240 -13.99 -19.16 1.08
CA ASP A 240 -14.21 -19.60 -0.30
C ASP A 240 -15.42 -18.92 -0.97
N THR A 241 -16.37 -18.42 -0.19
CA THR A 241 -17.59 -17.76 -0.67
C THR A 241 -17.49 -16.23 -0.65
N VAL A 242 -16.83 -15.67 0.37
CA VAL A 242 -16.84 -14.21 0.63
C VAL A 242 -16.23 -13.42 -0.52
N PHE A 243 -15.12 -13.91 -1.09
CA PHE A 243 -14.42 -13.20 -2.18
C PHE A 243 -15.13 -13.36 -3.52
N VAL A 244 -15.87 -14.45 -3.74
CA VAL A 244 -16.76 -14.60 -4.91
C VAL A 244 -17.89 -13.57 -4.84
N LYS A 245 -18.52 -13.42 -3.67
CA LYS A 245 -19.57 -12.40 -3.44
C LYS A 245 -19.04 -10.98 -3.58
N MET A 246 -17.85 -10.72 -3.04
CA MET A 246 -17.18 -9.43 -3.17
C MET A 246 -16.88 -9.10 -4.64
N ARG A 247 -16.36 -10.06 -5.42
CA ARG A 247 -16.18 -9.90 -6.87
C ARG A 247 -17.49 -9.63 -7.60
N GLY A 248 -18.60 -10.19 -7.10
CA GLY A 248 -19.96 -9.91 -7.58
C GLY A 248 -20.55 -8.57 -7.11
N GLY A 249 -19.81 -7.73 -6.39
CA GLY A 249 -20.27 -6.40 -5.95
C GLY A 249 -21.16 -6.41 -4.70
N ALA A 250 -21.23 -7.53 -3.97
CA ALA A 250 -22.01 -7.62 -2.73
C ALA A 250 -21.42 -6.77 -1.59
N TYR A 251 -20.10 -6.57 -1.60
CA TYR A 251 -19.35 -5.90 -0.53
C TYR A 251 -18.35 -4.90 -1.11
N ASP A 252 -18.15 -3.79 -0.40
CA ASP A 252 -17.21 -2.73 -0.75
C ASP A 252 -15.80 -3.00 -0.16
N ALA A 253 -15.74 -3.80 0.92
CA ALA A 253 -14.53 -4.39 1.45
C ALA A 253 -14.78 -5.73 2.17
N VAL A 254 -13.72 -6.52 2.30
CA VAL A 254 -13.70 -7.72 3.15
C VAL A 254 -12.62 -7.58 4.23
N VAL A 255 -12.94 -7.95 5.47
CA VAL A 255 -11.96 -8.13 6.55
C VAL A 255 -11.58 -9.62 6.59
N ALA A 256 -10.36 -9.94 6.14
CA ALA A 256 -9.75 -11.26 6.19
C ALA A 256 -9.07 -11.51 7.54
N MET A 257 -9.13 -12.74 8.03
CA MET A 257 -8.60 -13.14 9.34
C MET A 257 -7.08 -13.30 9.35
N TYR A 258 -6.49 -13.69 8.22
CA TYR A 258 -5.06 -13.93 8.08
C TYR A 258 -4.56 -13.56 6.68
N HIS A 259 -3.24 -13.45 6.56
CA HIS A 259 -2.54 -13.01 5.35
C HIS A 259 -3.02 -13.73 4.09
N ASP A 260 -2.85 -15.06 4.01
CA ASP A 260 -3.15 -15.82 2.80
C ASP A 260 -4.63 -15.81 2.43
N GLN A 261 -5.54 -15.71 3.42
CA GLN A 261 -6.97 -15.59 3.17
C GLN A 261 -7.30 -14.38 2.30
N GLY A 262 -6.65 -13.24 2.56
CA GLY A 262 -6.89 -11.99 1.83
C GLY A 262 -5.93 -11.75 0.66
N HIS A 263 -4.68 -12.21 0.75
CA HIS A 263 -3.68 -11.99 -0.31
C HIS A 263 -3.98 -12.81 -1.56
N ILE A 264 -4.33 -14.09 -1.41
CA ILE A 264 -4.63 -14.99 -2.54
C ILE A 264 -5.68 -14.38 -3.49
N PRO A 265 -6.89 -13.98 -3.03
CA PRO A 265 -7.91 -13.45 -3.93
C PRO A 265 -7.49 -12.12 -4.59
N VAL A 266 -6.80 -11.24 -3.88
CA VAL A 266 -6.32 -9.97 -4.47
C VAL A 266 -5.28 -10.23 -5.55
N LYS A 267 -4.27 -11.07 -5.26
CA LYS A 267 -3.20 -11.37 -6.23
C LYS A 267 -3.70 -12.12 -7.45
N LEU A 268 -4.66 -13.03 -7.29
CA LEU A 268 -5.30 -13.71 -8.44
C LEU A 268 -6.01 -12.74 -9.39
N LEU A 269 -6.48 -11.58 -8.90
CA LEU A 269 -7.11 -10.56 -9.74
C LEU A 269 -6.08 -9.60 -10.36
N GLY A 270 -5.11 -9.15 -9.57
CA GLY A 270 -4.17 -8.10 -10.00
C GLY A 270 -2.93 -8.60 -10.72
N PHE A 271 -2.55 -9.88 -10.56
CA PHE A 271 -1.28 -10.38 -11.06
C PHE A 271 -1.51 -11.27 -12.28
N GLN A 272 -0.78 -11.01 -13.35
CA GLN A 272 -0.86 -11.76 -14.60
C GLN A 272 0.51 -12.34 -14.94
N ILE A 273 0.53 -13.63 -15.28
CA ILE A 273 1.71 -14.35 -15.74
C ILE A 273 1.42 -14.83 -17.16
N ASP A 274 2.39 -14.68 -18.05
CA ASP A 274 2.33 -15.28 -19.38
C ASP A 274 2.44 -16.81 -19.24
N PRO A 275 1.43 -17.59 -19.65
CA PRO A 275 1.45 -19.04 -19.50
C PRO A 275 2.51 -19.72 -20.39
N GLN A 276 3.02 -19.06 -21.43
CA GLN A 276 4.03 -19.60 -22.33
C GLN A 276 5.45 -19.34 -21.84
N THR A 277 5.71 -18.16 -21.28
CA THR A 277 7.07 -17.76 -20.86
C THR A 277 7.29 -17.84 -19.36
N GLY A 278 6.23 -17.85 -18.55
CA GLY A 278 6.29 -17.75 -17.10
C GLY A 278 6.64 -16.34 -16.59
N GLU A 279 6.71 -15.35 -17.47
CA GLU A 279 7.04 -13.97 -17.11
C GLU A 279 5.83 -13.22 -16.56
N TRP A 280 6.06 -12.32 -15.60
CA TRP A 280 5.03 -11.41 -15.11
C TRP A 280 4.64 -10.42 -16.21
N LEU A 281 3.36 -10.43 -16.60
CA LEU A 281 2.75 -9.48 -17.55
C LEU A 281 2.24 -8.24 -16.83
N GLY A 282 1.64 -8.43 -15.65
CA GLY A 282 1.04 -7.38 -14.85
C GLY A 282 1.26 -7.64 -13.37
N LEU A 283 1.69 -6.59 -12.65
CA LEU A 283 1.78 -6.54 -11.20
C LEU A 283 0.92 -5.36 -10.77
N SER A 284 -0.35 -5.62 -10.49
CA SER A 284 -1.33 -4.63 -10.05
C SER A 284 -1.80 -4.96 -8.64
N GLY A 285 -1.95 -3.93 -7.82
CA GLY A 285 -2.21 -4.06 -6.39
C GLY A 285 -1.55 -2.97 -5.59
N VAL A 286 -2.29 -2.47 -4.60
CA VAL A 286 -1.87 -1.40 -3.70
C VAL A 286 -1.89 -1.92 -2.27
N ASN A 287 -0.80 -1.70 -1.55
CA ASN A 287 -0.74 -1.91 -0.11
C ASN A 287 -1.01 -0.59 0.61
N ILE A 288 -2.02 -0.57 1.47
CA ILE A 288 -2.49 0.59 2.22
C ILE A 288 -2.30 0.31 3.71
N THR A 289 -1.70 1.26 4.42
CA THR A 289 -1.51 1.15 5.86
C THR A 289 -2.53 2.04 6.57
N LEU A 290 -3.56 1.42 7.12
CA LEU A 290 -4.62 2.09 7.86
C LEU A 290 -4.22 2.36 9.30
N GLY A 291 -4.74 3.44 9.88
CA GLY A 291 -4.56 3.81 11.29
C GLY A 291 -3.30 4.62 11.58
N LEU A 292 -2.50 4.93 10.57
CA LEU A 292 -1.48 5.97 10.68
C LEU A 292 -2.16 7.36 10.71
N PRO A 293 -1.56 8.37 11.35
CA PRO A 293 -2.04 9.77 11.29
C PRO A 293 -1.81 10.45 9.93
N ILE A 294 -1.39 9.68 8.91
CA ILE A 294 -1.15 10.12 7.54
C ILE A 294 -1.71 9.08 6.57
N VAL A 295 -2.12 9.51 5.37
CA VAL A 295 -2.46 8.58 4.29
C VAL A 295 -1.17 7.97 3.74
N ARG A 296 -1.08 6.64 3.74
CA ARG A 296 0.04 5.91 3.13
C ARG A 296 -0.43 4.79 2.21
N THR A 297 0.07 4.80 0.98
CA THR A 297 -0.06 3.71 0.01
C THR A 297 1.32 3.24 -0.46
N SER A 298 1.38 2.09 -1.11
CA SER A 298 2.62 1.45 -1.53
C SER A 298 2.37 0.46 -2.65
N VAL A 299 3.40 0.22 -3.43
CA VAL A 299 3.45 -0.94 -4.31
C VAL A 299 3.45 -2.25 -3.52
N ASP A 300 3.04 -3.35 -4.16
CA ASP A 300 3.00 -4.70 -3.58
C ASP A 300 4.14 -5.62 -4.06
N HIS A 301 5.21 -5.04 -4.62
CA HIS A 301 6.41 -5.76 -5.06
C HIS A 301 7.68 -5.29 -4.35
N GLY A 302 8.75 -6.08 -4.46
CA GLY A 302 10.07 -5.78 -3.88
C GLY A 302 10.93 -4.87 -4.75
N THR A 303 12.20 -4.69 -4.35
CA THR A 303 13.18 -3.82 -5.03
C THR A 303 13.65 -4.32 -6.39
N ALA A 304 13.42 -5.60 -6.71
CA ALA A 304 13.73 -6.23 -8.00
C ALA A 304 15.15 -5.91 -8.50
N PHE A 305 16.15 -6.17 -7.65
CA PHE A 305 17.57 -5.90 -7.91
C PHE A 305 18.09 -6.55 -9.19
N ASP A 306 17.51 -7.67 -9.60
CA ASP A 306 17.84 -8.40 -10.81
C ASP A 306 17.52 -7.61 -12.10
N ILE A 307 16.56 -6.68 -12.05
CA ILE A 307 16.17 -5.84 -13.20
C ILE A 307 16.46 -4.35 -13.01
N ALA A 308 16.99 -3.94 -11.84
CA ALA A 308 17.31 -2.56 -11.55
C ALA A 308 18.30 -1.98 -12.58
N GLY A 309 18.02 -0.76 -13.05
CA GLY A 309 18.84 -0.07 -14.06
C GLY A 309 18.68 -0.58 -15.50
N ARG A 310 17.83 -1.59 -15.75
CA ARG A 310 17.60 -2.12 -17.11
C ARG A 310 16.49 -1.39 -17.87
N GLY A 311 15.71 -0.53 -17.21
CA GLY A 311 14.62 0.21 -17.86
C GLY A 311 13.35 -0.59 -18.15
N ILE A 312 13.26 -1.82 -17.63
CA ILE A 312 12.14 -2.75 -17.87
C ILE A 312 11.19 -2.89 -16.68
N ALA A 313 11.43 -2.21 -15.57
CA ALA A 313 10.52 -2.23 -14.44
C ALA A 313 9.19 -1.55 -14.80
N ARG A 314 8.08 -2.13 -14.34
CA ARG A 314 6.73 -1.62 -14.63
C ARG A 314 6.24 -0.74 -13.48
N GLU A 315 5.76 0.45 -13.82
CA GLU A 315 5.28 1.47 -12.89
C GLU A 315 3.80 1.32 -12.50
N THR A 316 3.07 0.35 -13.04
CA THR A 316 1.61 0.20 -12.88
C THR A 316 1.16 0.17 -11.42
N SER A 317 1.78 -0.66 -10.57
CA SER A 317 1.44 -0.71 -9.13
C SER A 317 1.70 0.63 -8.43
N LEU A 318 2.71 1.40 -8.85
CA LEU A 318 2.99 2.71 -8.27
C LEU A 318 1.98 3.77 -8.73
N ILE A 319 1.57 3.72 -10.00
CA ILE A 319 0.48 4.56 -10.54
C ILE A 319 -0.79 4.32 -9.74
N GLU A 320 -1.18 3.05 -9.57
CA GLU A 320 -2.36 2.68 -8.79
C GLU A 320 -2.23 3.13 -7.33
N ALA A 321 -1.05 3.02 -6.73
CA ALA A 321 -0.81 3.50 -5.37
C ALA A 321 -0.99 5.02 -5.25
N ILE A 322 -0.58 5.79 -6.27
CA ILE A 322 -0.80 7.25 -6.35
C ILE A 322 -2.29 7.56 -6.52
N ASP A 323 -2.97 6.89 -7.44
CA ASP A 323 -4.41 7.06 -7.66
C ASP A 323 -5.20 6.76 -6.38
N TYR A 324 -4.83 5.71 -5.66
CA TYR A 324 -5.46 5.34 -4.40
C TYR A 324 -5.15 6.33 -3.28
N ALA A 325 -3.93 6.89 -3.23
CA ALA A 325 -3.58 7.93 -2.29
C ALA A 325 -4.43 9.19 -2.52
N LEU A 326 -4.58 9.61 -3.78
CA LEU A 326 -5.46 10.73 -4.13
C LEU A 326 -6.90 10.46 -3.68
N LEU A 327 -7.43 9.27 -3.99
CA LEU A 327 -8.77 8.85 -3.58
C LEU A 327 -8.96 8.90 -2.07
N LEU A 328 -7.99 8.41 -1.28
CA LEU A 328 -8.02 8.46 0.19
C LEU A 328 -7.89 9.88 0.77
N THR A 329 -7.30 10.81 0.02
CA THR A 329 -7.23 12.22 0.43
C THR A 329 -8.49 13.03 0.06
N GLY A 330 -9.49 12.37 -0.55
CA GLY A 330 -10.73 13.02 -1.01
C GLY A 330 -10.59 13.79 -2.33
N GLU A 331 -9.42 13.71 -2.96
CA GLU A 331 -9.15 14.31 -4.26
C GLU A 331 -9.48 13.28 -5.34
N ARG A 332 -10.33 13.64 -6.30
CA ARG A 332 -10.71 12.75 -7.40
C ARG A 332 -9.90 13.10 -8.64
N PRO A 333 -8.77 12.43 -8.94
CA PRO A 333 -8.40 12.26 -10.34
C PRO A 333 -9.59 11.55 -11.02
N ARG A 334 -9.89 11.91 -12.28
CA ARG A 334 -10.97 11.27 -13.06
C ARG A 334 -10.94 9.76 -12.84
N GLU A 335 -12.13 9.16 -12.62
CA GLU A 335 -12.31 7.73 -12.34
C GLU A 335 -11.25 6.88 -13.03
N PRO A 336 -10.45 6.11 -12.28
CA PRO A 336 -9.57 5.15 -12.89
C PRO A 336 -10.46 4.20 -13.70
N LYS A 337 -10.17 4.09 -15.00
CA LYS A 337 -10.79 3.07 -15.85
C LYS A 337 -10.19 1.74 -15.41
N PHE A 338 -10.86 1.07 -14.48
CA PHE A 338 -10.64 -0.35 -14.19
C PHE A 338 -11.40 -1.21 -15.20
#